data_AF-V7PL95-F1
#
_entry.id   AF-V7PL95-F1
#
_cell.length_a   1.000
_cell.length_b   1.000
_cell.length_c   1.000
_cell.angle_alpha   90.00
_cell.angle_beta   90.00
_cell.angle_gamma   90.00
#
_symmetry.space_group_name_H-M   'P 1'
#
loop_
_entity.id
_entity.type
_entity.pdbx_description
1 polymer ?
#
loop_
_entity_poly.entity_id
_entity_poly.type
_entity_poly.pdbx_seq_one_letter_code
_entity_poly.pdbx_strand_id
1 'polypeptide(L)'
;MLCINHQIMIVLFHLLAYYSISNNIISHRFLYTINIIIIILKEVLVYDIHKSLNDSFKNILDTIIIIGIIWILSPVMISLTQTHSDDTVYLVSLCILLPIHFMFHNYGFIYEKNENIDIFDSTSLSCVVVESVILGSRLPSIIQVFSFLFCSSILFFYTPFIVQTIVLKNINYYNYVLFPIIFIILSICIRSISIPLFYVNLFGHAFILFVIPALFVNKHNSKTVLEGPWDISGAPFVQKNTD
;
A
#
# COMPACT_ATOMS: atom_id res chain seq x y z
N MET A 1 13.42 0.88 -2.39
CA MET A 1 13.03 1.81 -1.29
C MET A 1 11.80 2.64 -1.60
N LEU A 2 11.60 3.09 -2.85
CA LEU A 2 10.38 3.83 -3.20
C LEU A 2 9.10 3.00 -3.00
N CYS A 3 9.11 1.72 -3.40
CA CYS A 3 7.98 0.81 -3.17
C CYS A 3 7.59 0.67 -1.69
N ILE A 4 8.60 0.57 -0.81
CA ILE A 4 8.36 0.45 0.63
C ILE A 4 7.71 1.72 1.17
N ASN A 5 8.21 2.90 0.77
CA ASN A 5 7.57 4.16 1.12
C ASN A 5 6.15 4.24 0.57
N HIS A 6 5.93 3.83 -0.68
CA HIS A 6 4.59 3.81 -1.25
C HIS A 6 3.63 2.93 -0.45
N GLN A 7 4.06 1.75 0.01
CA GLN A 7 3.22 0.90 0.85
C GLN A 7 2.93 1.52 2.21
N ILE A 8 3.94 2.13 2.84
CA ILE A 8 3.75 2.89 4.09
C ILE A 8 2.73 4.01 3.88
N MET A 9 2.80 4.72 2.75
CA MET A 9 1.85 5.77 2.40
C MET A 9 0.41 5.24 2.28
N ILE A 10 0.21 4.10 1.60
CA ILE A 10 -1.11 3.46 1.47
C ILE A 10 -1.67 3.11 2.86
N VAL A 11 -0.87 2.48 3.70
CA VAL A 11 -1.25 2.12 5.07
C VAL A 11 -1.58 3.36 5.89
N LEU A 12 -0.79 4.43 5.78
CA LEU A 12 -1.08 5.69 6.48
C LEU A 12 -2.37 6.34 5.99
N PHE A 13 -2.67 6.30 4.69
CA PHE A 13 -3.98 6.72 4.18
C PHE A 13 -5.12 5.87 4.72
N HIS A 14 -4.93 4.55 4.86
CA HIS A 14 -5.92 3.65 5.44
C HIS A 14 -6.23 4.01 6.90
N LEU A 15 -5.20 4.19 7.73
CA LEU A 15 -5.35 4.60 9.12
C LEU A 15 -5.93 6.01 9.26
N LEU A 16 -5.55 6.93 8.36
CA LEU A 16 -6.11 8.28 8.32
C LEU A 16 -7.59 8.27 7.94
N ALA A 17 -8.00 7.41 7.00
CA ALA A 17 -9.41 7.23 6.66
C ALA A 17 -10.20 6.71 7.86
N TYR A 18 -9.68 5.70 8.57
CA TYR A 18 -10.30 5.19 9.81
C TYR A 18 -10.47 6.30 10.85
N TYR A 19 -9.39 7.00 11.17
CA TYR A 19 -9.38 8.07 12.16
C TYR A 19 -10.35 9.20 11.80
N SER A 20 -10.39 9.58 10.52
CA SER A 20 -11.26 10.65 10.02
C SER A 20 -12.74 10.28 10.09
N ILE A 21 -13.10 9.02 9.85
CA ILE A 21 -14.47 8.51 9.97
C ILE A 21 -14.87 8.40 11.45
N SER A 22 -13.99 7.80 12.28
CA SER A 22 -14.24 7.58 13.70
C SER A 22 -14.53 8.89 14.44
N ASN A 23 -13.74 9.94 14.16
CA ASN A 23 -13.92 11.26 14.77
C ASN A 23 -14.90 12.17 14.01
N ASN A 24 -15.59 11.68 12.98
CA ASN A 24 -16.50 12.45 12.12
C ASN A 24 -15.88 13.74 11.54
N ILE A 25 -14.55 13.78 11.36
CA ILE A 25 -13.84 14.91 10.76
C ILE A 25 -14.23 15.04 9.27
N ILE A 26 -14.37 13.89 8.61
CA ILE A 26 -14.73 13.79 7.19
C ILE A 26 -16.09 13.11 7.08
N SER A 27 -16.99 13.71 6.29
CA SER A 27 -18.26 13.09 5.96
C SER A 27 -18.04 11.80 5.17
N HIS A 28 -18.74 10.72 5.56
CA HIS A 28 -18.77 9.46 4.80
C HIS A 28 -19.13 9.67 3.32
N ARG A 29 -19.94 10.70 3.01
CA ARG A 29 -20.29 11.06 1.62
C ARG A 29 -19.08 11.52 0.83
N PHE A 30 -18.17 12.28 1.45
CA PHE A 30 -16.97 12.79 0.78
C PHE A 30 -16.02 11.65 0.43
N LEU A 31 -15.77 10.73 1.36
CA LEU A 31 -14.96 9.53 1.08
C LEU A 31 -15.58 8.68 -0.01
N TYR A 32 -16.90 8.46 0.05
CA TYR A 32 -17.63 7.75 -0.99
C TYR A 32 -17.47 8.41 -2.36
N THR A 33 -17.55 9.74 -2.47
CA THR A 33 -17.35 10.45 -3.74
C THR A 33 -15.92 10.32 -4.29
N ILE A 34 -14.90 10.42 -3.43
CA ILE A 34 -13.50 10.21 -3.84
C ILE A 34 -13.32 8.79 -4.37
N ASN A 35 -13.86 7.81 -3.65
CA ASN A 35 -13.78 6.40 -4.02
C ASN A 35 -14.40 6.13 -5.41
N ILE A 36 -15.56 6.72 -5.71
CA ILE A 36 -16.16 6.63 -7.05
C ILE A 36 -15.26 7.26 -8.12
N ILE A 37 -14.68 8.43 -7.85
CA ILE A 37 -13.77 9.10 -8.79
C ILE A 37 -12.56 8.21 -9.10
N ILE A 38 -11.99 7.55 -8.09
CA ILE A 38 -10.85 6.64 -8.27
C ILE A 38 -11.25 5.42 -9.11
N ILE A 39 -12.44 4.86 -8.92
CA ILE A 39 -12.94 3.74 -9.74
C ILE A 39 -13.12 4.16 -11.19
N ILE A 40 -13.70 5.34 -11.45
CA ILE A 40 -13.84 5.87 -12.80
C ILE A 40 -12.46 6.05 -13.44
N LEU A 41 -11.50 6.63 -12.72
CA LEU A 41 -10.13 6.79 -13.20
C LEU A 41 -9.48 5.44 -13.53
N LYS A 42 -9.70 4.42 -12.69
CA LYS A 42 -9.21 3.06 -12.92
C LYS A 42 -9.79 2.47 -14.21
N GLU A 43 -11.10 2.57 -14.44
CA GLU A 43 -11.74 2.05 -15.65
C GLU A 43 -11.23 2.74 -16.92
N VAL A 44 -10.99 4.05 -16.87
CA VAL A 44 -10.37 4.79 -17.99
C VAL A 44 -8.97 4.24 -18.29
N LEU A 45 -8.15 4.00 -17.25
CA LEU A 45 -6.81 3.43 -17.41
C LEU A 45 -6.85 2.00 -17.97
N VAL A 46 -7.78 1.16 -17.52
CA VAL A 46 -7.97 -0.21 -18.02
C VAL A 46 -8.35 -0.21 -19.49
N TYR A 47 -9.27 0.68 -19.88
CA TYR A 47 -9.72 0.80 -21.27
C TYR A 47 -8.56 1.18 -22.20
N ASP A 48 -7.71 2.12 -21.78
CA ASP A 48 -6.52 2.53 -22.53
C ASP A 48 -5.53 1.38 -22.78
N ILE A 49 -5.40 0.45 -21.83
CA ILE A 49 -4.48 -0.70 -21.94
C ILE A 49 -5.05 -1.77 -22.85
N HIS A 50 -6.27 -2.24 -22.58
CA HIS A 50 -6.82 -3.42 -23.23
C HIS A 50 -7.49 -3.12 -24.57
N LYS A 51 -7.99 -1.89 -24.77
CA LYS A 51 -8.80 -1.46 -25.94
C LYS A 51 -9.93 -2.43 -26.27
N SER A 52 -10.35 -3.25 -25.31
CA SER A 52 -11.39 -4.26 -25.46
C SER A 52 -12.56 -3.89 -24.56
N LEU A 53 -13.77 -3.87 -25.14
CA LEU A 53 -14.97 -3.58 -24.36
C LEU A 53 -15.31 -4.73 -23.42
N ASN A 54 -15.06 -5.98 -23.85
CA ASN A 54 -15.44 -7.17 -23.09
C ASN A 54 -14.67 -7.28 -21.76
N ASP A 55 -13.37 -6.97 -21.74
CA ASP A 55 -12.56 -7.03 -20.52
C ASP A 55 -12.92 -5.89 -19.56
N SER A 56 -13.24 -4.71 -20.08
CA SER A 56 -13.76 -3.60 -19.27
C SER A 56 -15.11 -3.94 -18.64
N PHE A 57 -16.04 -4.55 -19.40
CA PHE A 57 -17.32 -5.00 -18.84
C PHE A 57 -17.13 -6.02 -17.72
N LYS A 58 -16.21 -6.97 -17.89
CA LYS A 58 -15.88 -7.95 -16.84
C LYS A 58 -15.35 -7.26 -15.57
N ASN A 59 -14.42 -6.32 -15.72
CA ASN A 59 -13.86 -5.57 -14.59
C ASN A 59 -14.91 -4.73 -13.86
N ILE A 60 -15.83 -4.09 -14.60
CA ILE A 60 -16.94 -3.35 -14.01
C ILE A 60 -17.85 -4.30 -13.22
N LEU A 61 -18.18 -5.45 -13.79
CA LEU A 61 -19.01 -6.46 -13.12
C LEU A 61 -18.33 -6.97 -11.83
N ASP A 62 -17.03 -7.25 -11.88
CA ASP A 62 -16.24 -7.64 -10.70
C ASP A 62 -16.26 -6.53 -9.63
N THR A 63 -16.13 -5.26 -10.01
CA THR A 63 -16.22 -4.14 -9.04
C THR A 63 -17.60 -4.02 -8.40
N ILE A 64 -18.69 -4.23 -9.17
CA ILE A 64 -20.06 -4.20 -8.66
C ILE A 64 -20.28 -5.35 -7.67
N ILE A 65 -19.75 -6.54 -7.97
CA ILE A 65 -19.81 -7.70 -7.08
C ILE A 65 -19.09 -7.39 -5.77
N ILE A 66 -17.87 -6.86 -5.81
CA ILE A 66 -17.10 -6.51 -4.61
C ILE A 66 -17.86 -5.49 -3.75
N ILE A 67 -18.40 -4.44 -4.36
CA ILE A 67 -19.20 -3.43 -3.66
C ILE A 67 -20.44 -4.06 -3.01
N GLY A 68 -21.13 -4.93 -3.74
CA GLY A 68 -22.31 -5.66 -3.25
C GLY A 68 -21.99 -6.54 -2.05
N ILE A 69 -20.88 -7.28 -2.10
CA ILE A 69 -20.41 -8.13 -0.99
C ILE A 69 -20.13 -7.28 0.24
N ILE A 70 -19.37 -6.18 0.10
CA ILE A 70 -19.06 -5.29 1.23
C ILE A 70 -20.33 -4.71 1.84
N TRP A 71 -21.31 -4.34 1.01
CA TRP A 71 -22.59 -3.80 1.49
C TRP A 71 -23.38 -4.82 2.32
N ILE A 72 -23.51 -6.05 1.80
CA ILE A 72 -24.24 -7.15 2.48
C ILE A 72 -23.52 -7.55 3.77
N LEU A 73 -22.19 -7.54 3.77
CA LEU A 73 -21.39 -7.98 4.90
C LEU A 73 -21.24 -6.91 5.98
N SER A 74 -21.33 -5.62 5.64
CA SER A 74 -21.21 -4.48 6.57
C SER A 74 -22.00 -4.63 7.90
N PRO A 75 -23.30 -5.01 7.92
CA PRO A 75 -24.04 -5.22 9.17
C PRO A 75 -23.56 -6.42 10.00
N VAL A 76 -22.87 -7.39 9.39
CA VAL A 76 -22.22 -8.48 10.11
C VAL A 76 -20.88 -8.00 10.68
N MET A 77 -20.16 -7.16 9.94
CA MET A 77 -18.86 -6.66 10.37
C MET A 77 -18.94 -5.82 11.64
N ILE A 78 -19.98 -4.99 11.79
CA ILE A 78 -20.14 -4.12 12.96
C ILE A 78 -20.33 -4.89 14.29
N SER A 79 -20.79 -6.14 14.23
CA SER A 79 -21.02 -6.96 15.44
C SER A 79 -19.83 -7.86 15.80
N LEU A 80 -18.83 -7.96 14.92
CA LEU A 80 -17.78 -8.98 15.01
C LEU A 80 -16.93 -8.89 16.27
N THR A 81 -16.49 -7.70 16.68
CA THR A 81 -15.58 -7.52 17.82
C THR A 81 -16.22 -6.77 18.98
N GLN A 82 -17.56 -6.81 19.10
CA GLN A 82 -18.28 -6.12 20.19
C GLN A 82 -17.99 -6.71 21.57
N THR A 83 -17.68 -8.01 21.64
CA THR A 83 -17.37 -8.74 22.87
C THR A 83 -15.93 -8.54 23.35
N HIS A 84 -15.06 -7.94 22.51
CA HIS A 84 -13.65 -7.71 22.82
C HIS A 84 -13.39 -6.25 23.19
N SER A 85 -12.38 -6.04 24.04
CA SER A 85 -11.96 -4.70 24.46
C SER A 85 -11.32 -3.91 23.31
N ASP A 86 -11.42 -2.58 23.35
CA ASP A 86 -10.78 -1.70 22.38
C ASP A 86 -9.27 -1.94 22.27
N ASP A 87 -8.59 -2.03 23.40
CA ASP A 87 -7.13 -2.20 23.45
C ASP A 87 -6.69 -3.49 22.74
N THR A 88 -7.43 -4.59 22.93
CA THR A 88 -7.15 -5.85 22.24
C THR A 88 -7.37 -5.75 20.73
N VAL A 89 -8.39 -5.02 20.30
CA VAL A 89 -8.70 -4.83 18.88
C VAL A 89 -7.60 -4.03 18.19
N TYR A 90 -7.17 -2.91 18.80
CA TYR A 90 -6.07 -2.09 18.28
C TYR A 90 -4.73 -2.81 18.30
N LEU A 91 -4.44 -3.62 19.33
CA LEU A 91 -3.22 -4.42 19.38
C LEU A 91 -3.19 -5.42 18.23
N VAL A 92 -4.27 -6.15 18.00
CA VAL A 92 -4.33 -7.14 16.91
C VAL A 92 -4.23 -6.47 15.54
N SER A 93 -4.95 -5.38 15.29
CA SER A 93 -4.90 -4.69 13.99
C SER A 93 -3.55 -4.02 13.74
N LEU A 94 -3.11 -3.13 14.63
CA LEU A 94 -1.93 -2.29 14.43
C LEU A 94 -0.61 -2.98 14.74
N CYS A 95 -0.56 -3.85 15.76
CA CYS A 95 0.68 -4.46 16.23
C CYS A 95 0.92 -5.87 15.69
N ILE A 96 -0.09 -6.54 15.13
CA ILE A 96 0.05 -7.91 14.62
C ILE A 96 -0.22 -7.96 13.11
N LEU A 97 -1.43 -7.64 12.66
CA LEU A 97 -1.83 -7.85 11.26
C LEU A 97 -1.09 -6.93 10.28
N LEU A 98 -0.94 -5.66 10.63
CA LEU A 98 -0.29 -4.67 9.78
C LEU A 98 1.24 -4.94 9.62
N PRO A 99 1.99 -5.30 10.68
CA PRO A 99 3.38 -5.76 10.52
C PRO A 99 3.51 -7.02 9.67
N ILE A 100 2.62 -8.01 9.85
CA ILE A 100 2.60 -9.23 9.02
C ILE A 100 2.39 -8.86 7.55
N HIS A 101 1.48 -7.93 7.26
CA HIS A 101 1.29 -7.40 5.91
C HIS A 101 2.59 -6.82 5.35
N PHE A 102 3.28 -5.94 6.07
CA PHE A 102 4.56 -5.38 5.58
C PHE A 102 5.65 -6.45 5.39
N MET A 103 5.67 -7.52 6.18
CA MET A 103 6.67 -8.59 6.04
C MET A 103 6.43 -9.46 4.81
N PHE A 104 5.18 -9.75 4.47
CA PHE A 104 4.82 -10.67 3.38
C PHE A 104 4.43 -9.99 2.07
N HIS A 105 4.32 -8.66 2.05
CA HIS A 105 3.98 -7.93 0.85
C HIS A 105 5.14 -7.95 -0.17
N ASN A 106 4.86 -8.32 -1.42
CA ASN A 106 5.84 -8.29 -2.49
C ASN A 106 6.04 -6.85 -2.98
N TYR A 107 7.16 -6.24 -2.61
CA TYR A 107 7.52 -4.89 -3.03
C TYR A 107 7.99 -4.79 -4.50
N GLY A 108 8.13 -5.92 -5.20
CA GLY A 108 8.47 -5.98 -6.63
C GLY A 108 7.29 -5.65 -7.56
N PHE A 109 6.05 -5.65 -7.05
CA PHE A 109 4.83 -5.50 -7.86
C PHE A 109 4.79 -4.25 -8.75
N ILE A 110 5.49 -3.18 -8.35
CA ILE A 110 5.51 -1.90 -9.07
C ILE A 110 6.28 -2.01 -10.39
N TYR A 111 7.32 -2.85 -10.45
CA TYR A 111 8.27 -2.89 -11.56
C TYR A 111 8.17 -4.14 -12.42
N GLU A 112 7.56 -5.20 -11.91
CA GLU A 112 7.40 -6.46 -12.61
C GLU A 112 5.92 -6.77 -12.81
N LYS A 113 5.53 -7.09 -14.05
CA LYS A 113 4.19 -7.56 -14.35
C LYS A 113 4.12 -9.04 -13.94
N ASN A 114 3.93 -9.28 -12.65
CA ASN A 114 3.76 -10.64 -12.15
C ASN A 114 2.42 -11.18 -12.65
N GLU A 115 2.49 -12.16 -13.54
CA GLU A 115 1.31 -12.87 -14.06
C GLU A 115 0.75 -13.87 -13.03
N ASN A 116 1.55 -14.23 -12.02
CA ASN A 116 1.18 -15.16 -10.97
C ASN A 116 1.11 -14.46 -9.61
N ILE A 117 0.05 -14.75 -8.85
CA ILE A 117 -0.10 -14.30 -7.47
C ILE A 117 0.75 -15.22 -6.59
N ASP A 118 1.80 -14.67 -5.99
CA ASP A 118 2.62 -15.42 -5.04
C ASP A 118 1.87 -15.69 -3.74
N ILE A 119 2.22 -16.80 -3.08
CA ILE A 119 1.63 -17.18 -1.79
C ILE A 119 1.81 -16.04 -0.77
N PHE A 120 2.97 -15.37 -0.77
CA PHE A 120 3.26 -14.25 0.11
C PHE A 120 2.35 -13.04 -0.15
N ASP A 121 2.04 -12.74 -1.41
CA ASP A 121 1.12 -11.67 -1.77
C ASP A 121 -0.31 -11.96 -1.31
N SER A 122 -0.79 -13.18 -1.54
CA SER A 122 -2.11 -13.60 -1.06
C SER A 122 -2.22 -13.54 0.47
N THR A 123 -1.13 -13.85 1.19
CA THR A 123 -1.08 -13.78 2.65
C THR A 123 -1.14 -12.33 3.12
N SER A 124 -0.36 -11.45 2.49
CA SER A 124 -0.32 -10.02 2.84
C SER A 124 -1.69 -9.33 2.62
N LEU A 125 -2.38 -9.66 1.52
CA LEU A 125 -3.70 -9.12 1.21
C LEU A 125 -4.76 -9.66 2.18
N SER A 126 -4.71 -10.95 2.50
CA SER A 126 -5.62 -11.55 3.46
C SER A 126 -5.48 -10.93 4.86
N CYS A 127 -4.24 -10.66 5.31
CA CYS A 127 -4.00 -9.98 6.58
C CYS A 127 -4.60 -8.57 6.61
N VAL A 128 -4.48 -7.80 5.53
CA VAL A 128 -5.06 -6.45 5.45
C VAL A 128 -6.57 -6.46 5.36
N VAL A 129 -7.16 -7.42 4.64
CA VAL A 129 -8.61 -7.58 4.62
C VAL A 129 -9.12 -7.86 6.03
N VAL A 130 -8.51 -8.79 6.75
CA VAL A 130 -8.87 -9.10 8.14
C VAL A 130 -8.63 -7.91 9.07
N GLU A 131 -7.55 -7.16 8.88
CA GLU A 131 -7.23 -5.96 9.65
C GLU A 131 -8.28 -4.87 9.47
N SER A 132 -8.62 -4.51 8.23
CA SER A 132 -9.63 -3.50 7.92
C SER A 132 -11.03 -3.91 8.37
N VAL A 133 -11.33 -5.21 8.34
CA VAL A 133 -12.53 -5.82 8.92
C VAL A 133 -12.61 -5.60 10.44
N ILE A 134 -11.54 -5.95 11.16
CA ILE A 134 -11.46 -5.85 12.62
C ILE A 134 -11.51 -4.38 13.04
N LEU A 135 -10.72 -3.52 12.40
CA LEU A 135 -10.68 -2.10 12.71
C LEU A 135 -12.02 -1.41 12.38
N GLY A 136 -12.59 -1.74 11.22
CA GLY A 136 -13.87 -1.21 10.76
C GLY A 136 -15.04 -1.57 11.68
N SER A 137 -15.02 -2.74 12.32
CA SER A 137 -16.08 -3.20 13.22
C SER A 137 -16.35 -2.28 14.42
N ARG A 138 -15.38 -1.45 14.82
CA ARG A 138 -15.54 -0.46 15.91
C ARG A 138 -16.24 0.82 15.47
N LEU A 139 -16.53 1.00 14.19
CA LEU A 139 -17.25 2.18 13.71
C LEU A 139 -18.72 2.14 14.13
N PRO A 140 -19.33 3.28 14.54
CA PRO A 140 -20.64 3.28 15.18
C PRO A 140 -21.82 3.07 14.23
N SER A 141 -21.62 3.14 12.91
CA SER A 141 -22.72 2.99 11.93
C SER A 141 -22.35 2.12 10.74
N ILE A 142 -23.33 1.36 10.25
CA ILE A 142 -23.19 0.46 9.10
C ILE A 142 -22.69 1.20 7.85
N ILE A 143 -23.12 2.45 7.66
CA ILE A 143 -22.69 3.26 6.51
C ILE A 143 -21.21 3.67 6.60
N GLN A 144 -20.72 3.94 7.81
CA GLN A 144 -19.31 4.25 8.04
C GLN A 144 -18.44 3.01 7.86
N VAL A 145 -18.88 1.86 8.37
CA VAL A 145 -18.23 0.56 8.15
C VAL A 145 -18.11 0.27 6.65
N PHE A 146 -19.23 0.40 5.91
CA PHE A 146 -19.24 0.23 4.46
C PHE A 146 -18.26 1.18 3.77
N SER A 147 -18.33 2.48 4.07
CA SER A 147 -17.45 3.49 3.47
C SER A 147 -15.97 3.24 3.76
N PHE A 148 -15.65 2.75 4.96
CA PHE A 148 -14.29 2.42 5.36
C PHE A 148 -13.75 1.18 4.64
N LEU A 149 -14.52 0.08 4.64
CA LEU A 149 -14.13 -1.14 3.93
C LEU A 149 -14.04 -0.93 2.42
N PHE A 150 -14.93 -0.12 1.86
CA PHE A 150 -14.86 0.28 0.45
C PHE A 150 -13.58 1.09 0.17
N CYS A 151 -13.24 2.05 1.02
CA CYS A 151 -11.98 2.80 0.92
C CYS A 151 -10.76 1.87 1.03
N SER A 152 -10.76 0.95 1.99
CA SER A 152 -9.72 -0.08 2.15
C SER A 152 -9.55 -0.90 0.87
N SER A 153 -10.66 -1.36 0.27
CA SER A 153 -10.62 -2.14 -0.96
C SER A 153 -9.95 -1.37 -2.12
N ILE A 154 -10.22 -0.06 -2.23
CA ILE A 154 -9.61 0.78 -3.26
C ILE A 154 -8.11 1.01 -3.00
N LEU A 155 -7.74 1.22 -1.74
CA LEU A 155 -6.36 1.45 -1.34
C LEU A 155 -5.48 0.21 -1.55
N PHE A 156 -5.97 -0.99 -1.24
CA PHE A 156 -5.14 -2.19 -1.27
C PHE A 156 -5.31 -3.04 -2.53
N PHE A 157 -6.46 -3.02 -3.22
CA PHE A 157 -6.66 -3.79 -4.45
C PHE A 157 -6.48 -2.94 -5.70
N TYR A 158 -7.07 -1.75 -5.77
CA TYR A 158 -7.04 -0.95 -7.01
C TYR A 158 -5.81 -0.04 -7.13
N THR A 159 -5.31 0.51 -6.03
CA THR A 159 -4.11 1.37 -6.07
C THR A 159 -2.89 0.65 -6.61
N PRO A 160 -2.53 -0.59 -6.20
CA PRO A 160 -1.35 -1.26 -6.78
C PRO A 160 -1.49 -1.45 -8.30
N PHE A 161 -2.69 -1.77 -8.78
CA PHE A 161 -2.99 -1.89 -10.21
C PHE A 161 -2.82 -0.56 -10.97
N ILE A 162 -3.37 0.53 -10.42
CA ILE A 162 -3.25 1.88 -11.01
C ILE A 162 -1.77 2.30 -11.07
N VAL A 163 -1.04 2.07 -9.98
CA VAL A 163 0.37 2.44 -9.87
C VAL A 163 1.24 1.63 -10.83
N GLN A 164 1.05 0.32 -10.87
CA GLN A 164 1.76 -0.57 -11.80
C GLN A 164 1.52 -0.14 -13.26
N THR A 165 0.27 0.16 -13.62
CA THR A 165 -0.08 0.67 -14.95
C THR A 165 0.66 1.96 -15.31
N ILE A 166 0.68 2.92 -14.40
CA ILE A 166 1.35 4.22 -14.61
C ILE A 166 2.86 4.04 -14.72
N VAL A 167 3.44 3.20 -13.87
CA VAL A 167 4.88 2.93 -13.83
C VAL A 167 5.35 2.22 -15.10
N LEU A 168 4.62 1.20 -15.55
CA LEU A 168 4.92 0.49 -16.79
C LEU A 168 4.85 1.42 -18.02
N LYS A 169 3.99 2.44 -17.99
CA LYS A 169 3.89 3.45 -19.06
C LYS A 169 5.02 4.48 -18.99
N ASN A 170 5.31 5.01 -17.81
CA ASN A 170 6.36 6.00 -17.60
C ASN A 170 6.83 6.04 -16.14
N ILE A 171 7.94 5.35 -15.87
CA ILE A 171 8.55 5.29 -14.54
C ILE A 171 9.01 6.67 -14.02
N ASN A 172 9.54 7.52 -14.90
CA ASN A 172 10.05 8.83 -14.50
C ASN A 172 8.90 9.74 -14.04
N TYR A 173 7.75 9.67 -14.71
CA TYR A 173 6.56 10.42 -14.32
C TYR A 173 6.08 10.00 -12.92
N TYR A 174 6.01 8.69 -12.65
CA TYR A 174 5.61 8.21 -11.32
C TYR A 174 6.58 8.70 -10.22
N ASN A 175 7.88 8.51 -10.43
CA ASN A 175 8.90 8.82 -9.42
C ASN A 175 8.99 10.32 -9.10
N TYR A 176 9.01 11.17 -10.13
CA TYR A 176 9.29 12.61 -9.96
C TYR A 176 8.03 13.47 -9.82
N VAL A 177 6.86 12.99 -10.24
CA VAL A 177 5.62 13.78 -10.22
C VAL A 177 4.59 13.15 -9.30
N LEU A 178 4.19 11.91 -9.57
CA LEU A 178 3.04 11.31 -8.90
C LEU A 178 3.32 10.99 -7.42
N PHE A 179 4.47 10.37 -7.15
CA PHE A 179 4.92 10.04 -5.79
C PHE A 179 5.01 11.27 -4.87
N PRO A 180 5.72 12.36 -5.23
CA PRO A 180 5.79 13.54 -4.36
C PRO A 180 4.43 14.24 -4.19
N ILE A 181 3.55 14.24 -5.20
CA ILE A 181 2.20 14.80 -5.06
C ILE A 181 1.40 14.01 -4.00
N ILE A 182 1.41 12.68 -4.09
CA ILE A 182 0.75 11.81 -3.09
C ILE A 182 1.35 12.04 -1.69
N PHE A 183 2.67 12.19 -1.61
CA PHE A 183 3.38 12.51 -0.37
C PHE A 183 2.94 13.82 0.26
N ILE A 184 2.82 14.87 -0.54
CA ILE A 184 2.36 16.19 -0.10
C ILE A 184 0.91 16.10 0.40
N ILE A 185 0.02 15.42 -0.33
CA ILE A 185 -1.38 15.24 0.06
C ILE A 185 -1.48 14.56 1.42
N LEU A 186 -0.81 13.41 1.61
CA LEU A 186 -0.81 12.72 2.90
C LEU A 186 -0.29 13.63 4.01
N SER A 187 0.81 14.33 3.75
CA SER A 187 1.46 15.18 4.75
C SER A 187 0.55 16.33 5.18
N ILE A 188 -0.23 16.90 4.26
CA ILE A 188 -1.25 17.92 4.58
C ILE A 188 -2.36 17.31 5.44
N CYS A 189 -2.86 16.12 5.07
CA CYS A 189 -3.89 15.42 5.84
C CYS A 189 -3.41 15.10 7.26
N ILE A 190 -2.20 14.56 7.44
CA ILE A 190 -1.64 14.25 8.76
C ILE A 190 -1.47 15.53 9.59
N ARG A 191 -1.03 16.62 8.98
CA ARG A 191 -0.88 17.90 9.68
C ARG A 191 -2.21 18.47 10.17
N SER A 192 -3.31 18.26 9.43
CA SER A 192 -4.64 18.66 9.91
C SER A 192 -5.09 17.93 11.18
N ILE A 193 -4.52 16.76 11.46
CA ILE A 193 -4.81 15.98 12.66
C ILE A 193 -3.85 16.38 13.79
N SER A 194 -2.54 16.31 13.54
CA SER A 194 -1.55 16.70 14.55
C SER A 194 -0.20 17.11 13.95
N ILE A 195 0.39 18.13 14.55
CA ILE A 195 1.73 18.63 14.24
C ILE A 195 2.84 17.61 14.57
N PRO A 196 2.84 16.89 15.72
CA PRO A 196 3.90 15.91 15.99
C PRO A 196 3.90 14.75 14.99
N LEU A 197 2.73 14.20 14.62
CA LEU A 197 2.67 13.12 13.63
C LEU A 197 3.17 13.58 12.25
N PHE A 198 2.97 14.85 11.89
CA PHE A 198 3.52 15.40 10.66
C PHE A 198 5.04 15.36 10.62
N TYR A 199 5.71 15.75 11.71
CA TYR A 199 7.18 15.67 11.77
C TYR A 199 7.67 14.23 11.77
N VAL A 200 7.02 13.34 12.51
CA VAL A 200 7.35 11.90 12.48
C VAL A 200 7.19 11.33 11.07
N ASN A 201 6.12 11.70 10.35
CA ASN A 201 5.90 11.29 8.96
C ASN A 201 7.02 11.80 8.04
N LEU A 202 7.36 13.09 8.12
CA LEU A 202 8.42 13.68 7.30
C LEU A 202 9.78 13.03 7.55
N PHE A 203 10.20 12.95 8.82
CA PHE A 203 11.49 12.38 9.18
C PHE A 203 11.54 10.89 8.91
N GLY A 204 10.45 10.15 9.14
CA GLY A 204 10.35 8.72 8.84
C GLY A 204 10.56 8.43 7.35
N HIS A 205 9.86 9.12 6.46
CA HIS A 205 10.03 8.94 5.02
C HIS A 205 11.40 9.40 4.53
N ALA A 206 11.91 10.53 5.03
CA ALA A 206 13.26 10.99 4.70
C ALA A 206 14.33 9.98 5.15
N PHE A 207 14.16 9.38 6.34
CA PHE A 207 15.04 8.35 6.85
C PHE A 207 15.05 7.12 5.95
N ILE A 208 13.88 6.63 5.53
CA ILE A 208 13.78 5.44 4.66
C ILE A 208 14.32 5.73 3.25
N LEU A 209 14.10 6.93 2.71
CA LEU A 209 14.54 7.29 1.36
C LEU A 209 16.03 7.58 1.26
N PHE A 210 16.64 8.21 2.27
CA PHE A 210 18.03 8.65 2.19
C PHE A 210 18.97 7.86 3.09
N VAL A 211 18.60 7.66 4.36
CA VAL A 211 19.51 7.06 5.36
C VAL A 211 19.67 5.57 5.11
N ILE A 212 18.56 4.84 4.88
CA ILE A 212 18.63 3.39 4.67
C ILE A 212 19.47 3.04 3.43
N PRO A 213 19.27 3.65 2.24
CA PRO A 213 20.15 3.42 1.10
C PRO A 213 21.60 3.76 1.36
N ALA A 214 21.88 4.89 2.03
CA ALA A 214 23.26 5.28 2.34
C ALA A 214 23.96 4.24 3.23
N LEU A 215 23.27 3.75 4.27
CA LEU A 215 23.77 2.67 5.13
C LEU A 215 23.97 1.38 4.34
N PHE A 216 23.04 1.05 3.45
CA PHE A 216 23.11 -0.15 2.62
C PHE A 216 24.30 -0.10 1.66
N VAL A 217 24.54 1.02 0.98
CA VAL A 217 25.68 1.23 0.08
C VAL A 217 27.00 1.14 0.85
N ASN A 218 27.09 1.80 2.00
CA ASN A 218 28.29 1.74 2.85
C ASN A 218 28.59 0.29 3.30
N LYS A 219 27.55 -0.46 3.69
CA LYS A 219 27.71 -1.85 4.11
C LYS A 219 28.06 -2.76 2.94
N HIS A 220 27.47 -2.52 1.77
CA HIS A 220 27.80 -3.24 0.54
C HIS A 220 29.28 -3.08 0.18
N ASN A 221 29.81 -1.86 0.25
CA ASN A 221 31.23 -1.58 -0.02
C ASN A 221 32.17 -2.21 1.01
N SER A 222 31.69 -2.47 2.23
CA SER A 222 32.47 -3.12 3.30
C SER A 222 32.43 -4.65 3.27
N LYS A 223 31.77 -5.27 2.29
CA LYS A 223 31.75 -6.73 2.18
C LYS A 223 33.14 -7.22 1.78
N THR A 224 33.78 -7.99 2.65
CA THR A 224 34.93 -8.80 2.30
C THR A 224 34.48 -9.81 1.25
N VAL A 225 35.12 -9.81 0.07
CA VAL A 225 34.92 -10.87 -0.92
C VAL A 225 35.41 -12.16 -0.27
N LEU A 226 34.46 -13.04 0.07
CA LEU A 226 34.79 -14.38 0.51
C LEU A 226 35.17 -15.16 -0.74
N GLU A 227 36.46 -15.17 -1.06
CA GLU A 227 36.98 -16.06 -2.09
C GLU A 227 36.71 -17.49 -1.64
N GLY A 228 35.88 -18.20 -2.40
CA GLY A 228 35.66 -19.61 -2.15
C GLY A 228 36.96 -20.36 -2.36
N PRO A 229 37.19 -21.49 -1.67
CA PRO A 229 38.38 -22.32 -1.88
C PRO A 229 38.49 -22.91 -3.30
N TRP A 230 37.51 -22.65 -4.17
CA TRP A 230 37.44 -23.06 -5.56
C TRP A 230 37.63 -21.90 -6.57
N ASP A 231 37.63 -20.63 -6.11
CA ASP A 231 37.79 -19.43 -6.95
C ASP A 231 39.24 -19.17 -7.40
N ILE A 232 40.20 -19.88 -6.81
CA ILE A 232 41.65 -19.76 -7.06
C ILE A 232 42.08 -20.20 -8.48
N SER A 233 41.15 -20.70 -9.31
CA SER A 233 41.46 -21.28 -10.62
C SER A 233 40.99 -20.45 -11.83
N GLY A 234 40.35 -19.30 -11.62
CA GLY A 234 39.85 -18.43 -12.68
C GLY A 234 40.79 -17.27 -13.05
N ALA A 235 41.80 -17.55 -13.88
CA ALA A 235 42.68 -16.61 -14.61
C ALA A 235 43.56 -15.64 -13.77
N PRO A 236 44.87 -15.52 -14.08
CA PRO A 236 45.75 -14.57 -13.42
C PRO A 236 45.32 -13.13 -13.76
N PHE A 237 45.15 -12.31 -12.73
CA PHE A 237 45.03 -10.87 -12.87
C PHE A 237 46.28 -10.35 -13.61
N VAL A 238 46.09 -9.82 -14.82
CA VAL A 238 47.14 -9.08 -15.51
C VAL A 238 47.47 -7.86 -14.65
N GLN A 239 48.58 -7.97 -13.93
CA GLN A 239 49.17 -6.89 -13.18
C GLN A 239 49.51 -5.78 -14.18
N LYS A 240 48.76 -4.68 -14.13
CA LYS A 240 49.03 -3.52 -14.97
C LYS A 240 50.30 -2.87 -14.44
N ASN A 241 51.44 -3.26 -15.00
CA ASN A 241 52.72 -2.61 -14.73
C ASN A 241 52.58 -1.12 -15.04
N THR A 242 52.87 -0.32 -14.03
CA THR A 242 53.11 1.11 -14.17
C THR A 242 54.61 1.26 -14.33
N ASP A 243 55.03 1.43 -15.59
CA ASP A 243 56.28 2.12 -15.92
C ASP A 243 55.95 3.59 -16.20
#